data_AF-W1YI51-F1
#
_entry.id   AF-W1YI51-F1
#
_cell.length_a   1.000
_cell.length_b   1.000
_cell.length_c   1.000
_cell.angle_alpha   90.00
_cell.angle_beta   90.00
_cell.angle_gamma   90.00
#
_symmetry.space_group_name_H-M   'P 1'
#
loop_
_entity.id
_entity.type
_entity.pdbx_description
1 polymer ?
#
loop_
_entity_poly.entity_id
_entity_poly.type
_entity_poly.pdbx_seq_one_letter_code
_entity_poly.pdbx_strand_id
1 'polypeptide(L)' 'PEIVKETPISAVIDGHDGMGQLLGHMAMEMAIEKAKKSGVGIVSVRNSNHYGIAGYYAKMASDQGLIGFSCTNS' A
#
# COMPACT_ATOMS: atom_id res chain seq x y z
N PRO A 1 1.99 10.84 -7.50
CA PRO A 1 2.65 9.51 -7.42
C PRO A 1 2.65 8.85 -8.79
N GLU A 2 3.63 7.99 -9.05
CA GLU A 2 3.79 7.23 -10.30
C GLU A 2 3.87 5.73 -10.00
N ILE A 3 3.16 4.89 -10.75
CA ILE A 3 3.32 3.44 -10.67
C ILE A 3 4.47 3.04 -11.60
N VAL A 4 5.63 2.73 -11.03
CA VAL A 4 6.86 2.45 -11.81
C VAL A 4 6.97 0.99 -12.23
N LYS A 5 6.21 0.09 -11.58
CA LYS A 5 6.11 -1.32 -11.95
C LYS A 5 4.82 -1.91 -11.44
N GLU A 6 4.19 -2.74 -12.25
CA GLU A 6 2.94 -3.41 -11.89
C GLU A 6 2.87 -4.84 -12.42
N THR A 7 2.29 -5.72 -11.62
CA THR A 7 1.89 -7.10 -11.98
C THR A 7 0.46 -7.34 -11.49
N PRO A 8 -0.17 -8.49 -11.81
CA PRO A 8 -1.48 -8.82 -11.28
C PRO A 8 -1.55 -8.82 -9.74
N ILE A 9 -0.45 -9.15 -9.05
CA ILE A 9 -0.40 -9.31 -7.59
C ILE A 9 0.46 -8.27 -6.88
N SER A 10 1.18 -7.41 -7.58
CA SER A 10 2.08 -6.45 -6.96
C SER A 10 2.23 -5.14 -7.71
N ALA A 11 2.68 -4.09 -7.01
CA ALA A 11 3.07 -2.82 -7.61
C ALA A 11 4.17 -2.12 -6.82
N VAL A 12 4.90 -1.21 -7.49
CA VAL A 12 5.83 -0.28 -6.87
C VAL A 12 5.39 1.14 -7.22
N ILE A 13 5.22 1.99 -6.21
CA ILE A 13 4.84 3.40 -6.34
C ILE A 13 6.06 4.28 -6.02
N ASP A 14 6.36 5.24 -6.90
CA ASP A 14 7.24 6.36 -6.61
C ASP A 14 6.40 7.54 -6.08
N GLY A 15 6.69 7.95 -4.85
CA GLY A 15 5.91 8.95 -4.10
C GLY A 15 6.20 10.39 -4.48
N HIS A 16 7.35 10.66 -5.11
CA HIS A 16 7.84 12.00 -5.46
C HIS A 16 7.82 12.96 -4.25
N ASP A 17 8.35 12.52 -3.11
CA ASP A 17 8.32 13.25 -1.81
C ASP A 17 6.89 13.64 -1.36
N GLY A 18 5.88 12.91 -1.82
CA GLY A 18 4.50 13.11 -1.42
C GLY A 18 4.23 12.78 0.05
N MET A 19 3.03 13.17 0.53
CA MET A 19 2.57 12.85 1.88
C MET A 19 2.42 11.33 2.07
N GLY A 20 3.10 10.78 3.07
CA GLY A 20 3.06 9.35 3.37
C GLY A 20 1.66 8.83 3.65
N GLN A 21 0.79 9.68 4.21
CA GLN A 21 -0.60 9.35 4.50
C GLN A 21 -1.40 9.01 3.24
N LEU A 22 -1.30 9.86 2.22
CA LEU A 22 -1.97 9.68 0.93
C LEU A 22 -1.38 8.50 0.17
N LEU A 23 -0.05 8.38 0.17
CA LEU A 23 0.65 7.30 -0.55
C LEU A 23 0.37 5.94 0.08
N GLY A 24 0.42 5.83 1.40
CA GLY A 24 0.10 4.59 2.13
C GLY A 24 -1.35 4.16 1.95
N HIS A 25 -2.28 5.11 1.89
CA HIS A 25 -3.70 4.83 1.65
C HIS A 25 -3.90 4.25 0.25
N MET A 26 -3.38 4.94 -0.78
CA MET A 26 -3.43 4.48 -2.17
C MET A 26 -2.77 3.10 -2.33
N ALA A 27 -1.61 2.88 -1.71
CA ALA A 27 -0.90 1.61 -1.78
C ALA A 27 -1.71 0.45 -1.18
N MET A 28 -2.34 0.68 -0.04
CA MET A 28 -3.15 -0.35 0.62
C MET A 28 -4.46 -0.63 -0.14
N GLU A 29 -5.14 0.39 -0.68
CA GLU A 29 -6.30 0.17 -1.55
C GLU A 29 -5.95 -0.72 -2.74
N MET A 30 -4.84 -0.42 -3.41
CA MET A 30 -4.35 -1.22 -4.54
C MET A 30 -3.98 -2.65 -4.12
N ALA A 31 -3.36 -2.83 -2.95
CA ALA A 31 -3.06 -4.15 -2.42
C ALA A 31 -4.34 -4.97 -2.14
N ILE A 32 -5.37 -4.34 -1.54
CA ILE A 32 -6.68 -4.95 -1.30
C ILE A 32 -7.34 -5.37 -2.62
N GLU A 33 -7.35 -4.51 -3.63
CA GLU A 33 -7.94 -4.83 -4.93
C GLU A 33 -7.27 -6.03 -5.60
N LYS A 34 -5.93 -6.07 -5.58
CA LYS A 34 -5.15 -7.20 -6.11
C LYS A 34 -5.40 -8.48 -5.31
N ALA A 35 -5.43 -8.39 -3.98
CA ALA A 35 -5.73 -9.53 -3.12
C ALA A 35 -7.11 -10.12 -3.37
N LYS A 36 -8.15 -9.29 -3.56
CA LYS A 36 -9.50 -9.77 -3.90
C LYS A 36 -9.56 -10.51 -5.23
N LYS A 37 -8.71 -10.16 -6.19
CA LYS A 37 -8.67 -10.78 -7.53
C LYS A 37 -7.80 -12.04 -7.58
N SER A 38 -6.72 -12.10 -6.79
CA SER A 38 -5.66 -13.10 -6.97
C SER A 38 -5.23 -13.81 -5.68
N GLY A 39 -5.91 -13.56 -4.56
CA GLY A 39 -5.62 -14.13 -3.25
C GLY A 39 -4.53 -13.39 -2.46
N VAL A 40 -3.67 -12.62 -3.13
CA VAL A 40 -2.61 -11.81 -2.51
C VAL A 40 -2.37 -10.52 -3.27
N GLY A 41 -2.00 -9.47 -2.55
CA GLY A 41 -1.63 -8.17 -3.10
C GLY A 41 -0.49 -7.56 -2.28
N ILE A 42 0.59 -7.14 -2.95
CA ILE A 42 1.77 -6.55 -2.31
C ILE A 42 2.14 -5.26 -3.02
N VAL A 43 2.08 -4.13 -2.32
CA VAL A 43 2.45 -2.83 -2.88
C VAL A 43 3.54 -2.20 -2.01
N SER A 44 4.63 -1.77 -2.64
CA SER A 44 5.67 -0.99 -1.98
C SER A 44 5.65 0.45 -2.48
N VAL A 45 6.05 1.37 -1.60
CA VAL A 45 6.19 2.79 -1.92
C VAL A 45 7.64 3.20 -1.62
N ARG A 46 8.25 3.93 -2.55
CA ARG A 46 9.56 4.57 -2.36
C ARG A 46 9.44 6.08 -2.54
N ASN A 47 10.44 6.83 -2.08
CA ASN A 47 10.48 8.30 -2.23
C ASN A 47 9.20 8.95 -1.65
N SER A 48 8.88 8.56 -0.41
CA SER A 48 7.69 8.92 0.36
C SER A 48 8.12 9.55 1.69
N ASN A 49 7.15 10.09 2.43
CA ASN A 49 7.35 10.62 3.79
C ASN A 49 6.76 9.71 4.88
N HIS A 50 6.96 10.10 6.14
CA HIS A 50 6.35 9.47 7.31
C HIS A 50 4.84 9.36 7.14
N TYR A 51 4.31 8.14 7.28
CA TYR A 51 2.90 7.83 7.00
C TYR A 51 2.00 7.77 8.25
N GLY A 52 2.52 8.13 9.43
CA GLY A 52 1.76 8.04 10.67
C GLY A 52 1.66 6.60 11.21
N ILE A 53 0.48 6.23 11.70
CA ILE A 53 0.26 4.95 12.38
C ILE A 53 0.08 3.79 11.39
N ALA A 54 1.03 2.87 11.31
CA ALA A 54 1.00 1.71 10.39
C ALA A 54 -0.31 0.88 10.51
N GLY A 55 -0.86 0.79 11.73
CA GLY A 55 -2.10 0.08 12.02
C GLY A 55 -3.32 0.61 11.25
N TYR A 56 -3.32 1.88 10.84
CA TYR A 56 -4.40 2.44 10.01
C TYR A 56 -4.51 1.69 8.68
N TYR A 57 -3.39 1.46 7.99
CA TYR A 57 -3.38 0.76 6.70
C TYR A 57 -3.67 -0.73 6.86
N ALA A 58 -3.09 -1.38 7.87
CA ALA A 58 -3.40 -2.78 8.13
C ALA A 58 -4.91 -2.98 8.43
N LYS A 59 -5.52 -2.04 9.17
CA LYS A 59 -6.96 -2.05 9.44
C LYS A 59 -7.80 -1.89 8.18
N MET A 60 -7.38 -1.08 7.19
CA MET A 60 -8.10 -0.95 5.92
C MET A 60 -8.31 -2.32 5.24
N ALA A 61 -7.30 -3.19 5.23
CA ALA A 61 -7.44 -4.55 4.70
C ALA A 61 -8.32 -5.44 5.59
N SER A 62 -8.15 -5.33 6.92
CA SER A 62 -8.99 -6.06 7.88
C SER A 62 -10.47 -5.74 7.75
N ASP A 63 -10.82 -4.47 7.51
CA ASP A 63 -12.20 -4.02 7.31
C ASP A 63 -12.84 -4.61 6.03
N GLN A 64 -12.00 -5.14 5.13
CA GLN A 64 -12.41 -5.83 3.90
C GLN A 64 -12.41 -7.35 4.04
N GLY A 65 -12.26 -7.88 5.26
CA GLY A 65 -12.21 -9.32 5.52
C GLY A 65 -10.88 -9.98 5.11
N LEU A 66 -9.81 -9.21 4.96
CA LEU A 66 -8.48 -9.68 4.57
C LEU A 66 -7.49 -9.58 5.74
N ILE A 67 -6.40 -10.35 5.69
CA ILE A 67 -5.25 -10.08 6.57
C ILE A 67 -4.49 -8.86 6.04
N GLY A 68 -4.29 -7.86 6.88
CA GLY A 68 -3.52 -6.64 6.56
C GLY A 68 -2.11 -6.66 7.16
N PHE A 69 -1.11 -6.38 6.33
CA PHE A 69 0.28 -6.20 6.75
C PHE A 69 0.81 -4.85 6.26
N SER A 70 1.37 -4.04 7.16
CA SER A 70 1.97 -2.73 6.84
C SER A 70 3.22 -2.50 7.68
N CYS A 71 4.30 -2.08 7.04
CA CYS A 71 5.56 -1.74 7.69
C CYS A 71 6.28 -0.62 6.93
N THR A 72 7.25 0.03 7.57
CA THR A 72 8.12 1.04 6.97
C THR A 72 9.50 0.98 7.61
N ASN A 73 10.52 1.48 6.91
CA ASN A 73 11.77 1.91 7.54
C ASN A 73 11.60 3.31 8.17
N SER A 74 12.64 3.82 8.82
CA SER A 74 12.66 5.15 9.45
C SER A 74 13.98 5.86 9.19
#